data_AF-U9U128-F1
#
_entry.id   AF-U9U128-F1
#
_cell.length_a   1.000
_cell.length_b   1.000
_cell.length_c   1.000
_cell.angle_alpha   90.00
_cell.angle_beta   90.00
_cell.angle_gamma   90.00
#
_symmetry.space_group_name_H-M   'P 1'
#
loop_
_entity.id
_entity.type
_entity.pdbx_description
1 polymer ?
#
loop_
_entity_poly.entity_id
_entity_poly.type
_entity_poly.pdbx_seq_one_letter_code
_entity_poly.pdbx_strand_id
1 'polypeptide(L)'
;MPKMYFGPRIVANEKREFWHGELWQDSLLFGENKIRTTNEEFYKAGEFLIFREQSSTFMCRVRSVVNNEMDNNTLKLKVDMLLKHEKLPNCRPS
;
A
#
# COMPACT_ATOMS: atom_id res chain seq x y z
N MET A 1 -29.74 -11.30 2.68
CA MET A 1 -29.05 -10.89 1.44
C MET A 1 -27.62 -10.51 1.80
N PRO A 2 -26.58 -11.13 1.19
CA PRO A 2 -25.23 -10.63 1.40
C PRO A 2 -25.15 -9.27 0.71
N LYS A 3 -24.89 -8.21 1.47
CA LYS A 3 -24.60 -6.89 0.91
C LYS A 3 -23.25 -6.99 0.20
N MET A 4 -23.27 -7.16 -1.12
CA MET A 4 -22.10 -7.12 -1.99
C MET A 4 -21.39 -5.77 -1.77
N TYR A 5 -20.16 -5.81 -1.26
CA TYR A 5 -19.35 -4.62 -1.07
C TYR A 5 -18.37 -4.50 -2.23
N PHE A 6 -18.53 -3.45 -3.04
CA PHE A 6 -17.61 -3.05 -4.12
C PHE A 6 -16.89 -1.75 -3.76
N GLY A 7 -16.72 -1.48 -2.46
CA GLY A 7 -16.16 -0.23 -2.01
C GLY A 7 -14.63 -0.24 -1.99
N PRO A 8 -14.03 0.77 -1.34
CA PRO A 8 -12.59 0.99 -1.32
C PRO A 8 -11.82 -0.25 -0.87
N ARG A 9 -10.53 -0.32 -1.24
CA ARG A 9 -9.62 -1.38 -0.79
C ARG A 9 -9.58 -1.47 0.73
N ILE A 10 -10.39 -2.34 1.33
CA ILE A 10 -10.55 -2.44 2.77
C ILE A 10 -9.66 -3.52 3.34
N VAL A 11 -8.99 -3.20 4.45
CA VAL A 11 -8.36 -4.17 5.32
C VAL A 11 -9.30 -4.41 6.52
N ALA A 12 -9.82 -5.64 6.61
CA ALA A 12 -10.71 -6.10 7.67
C ALA A 12 -10.47 -7.58 8.01
N ASN A 13 -10.80 -8.00 9.23
CA ASN A 13 -10.67 -9.39 9.70
C ASN A 13 -11.60 -10.35 8.95
N GLU A 14 -12.85 -9.95 8.69
CA GLU A 14 -13.81 -10.72 7.91
C GLU A 14 -13.96 -10.08 6.52
N LYS A 15 -13.49 -10.79 5.49
CA LYS A 15 -13.59 -10.31 4.10
C LYS A 15 -15.04 -10.49 3.62
N ARG A 16 -15.70 -9.38 3.28
CA ARG A 16 -17.06 -9.37 2.70
C ARG A 16 -17.08 -9.34 1.17
N GLU A 17 -15.91 -9.47 0.54
CA GLU A 17 -15.73 -9.39 -0.90
C GLU A 17 -15.63 -10.78 -1.55
N PHE A 18 -16.21 -10.92 -2.75
CA PHE A 18 -16.24 -12.17 -3.50
C PHE A 18 -14.91 -12.54 -4.17
N TRP A 19 -13.97 -11.60 -4.26
CA TRP A 19 -12.68 -11.82 -4.91
C TRP A 19 -11.71 -12.51 -3.94
N HIS A 20 -11.21 -13.67 -4.33
CA HIS A 20 -10.26 -14.43 -3.52
C HIS A 20 -8.96 -13.65 -3.29
N GLY A 21 -8.59 -13.44 -2.01
CA GLY A 21 -7.23 -13.01 -1.62
C GLY A 21 -7.05 -11.50 -1.41
N GLU A 22 -5.84 -11.01 -1.67
CA GLU A 22 -5.47 -9.58 -1.63
C GLU A 22 -5.24 -8.99 -3.03
N LEU A 23 -5.31 -9.80 -4.10
CA LEU A 23 -5.01 -9.42 -5.49
C LEU A 23 -5.80 -8.18 -5.98
N TRP A 24 -7.06 -8.07 -5.57
CA TRP A 24 -7.91 -6.93 -5.92
C TRP A 24 -7.45 -5.63 -5.20
N GLN A 25 -6.81 -5.75 -4.03
CA GLN A 25 -6.17 -4.61 -3.34
C GLN A 25 -4.91 -4.11 -4.07
N ASP A 26 -4.48 -4.79 -5.13
CA ASP A 26 -3.40 -4.34 -6.01
C ASP A 26 -3.90 -3.82 -7.37
N SER A 27 -5.20 -3.96 -7.67
CA SER A 27 -5.81 -3.38 -8.88
C SER A 27 -6.04 -1.87 -8.79
N LEU A 28 -5.35 -1.09 -9.63
CA LEU A 28 -5.51 0.38 -9.74
C LEU A 28 -6.93 0.84 -10.07
N LEU A 29 -7.77 -0.07 -10.56
CA LEU A 29 -9.14 0.21 -11.01
C LEU A 29 -10.14 0.31 -9.85
N PHE A 30 -9.75 -0.07 -8.62
CA PHE A 30 -10.65 -0.14 -7.48
C PHE A 30 -10.10 0.59 -6.25
N GLY A 31 -10.98 1.37 -5.60
CA GLY A 31 -10.71 2.13 -4.37
C GLY A 31 -10.05 3.50 -4.56
N GLU A 32 -9.56 4.05 -3.45
CA GLU A 32 -8.81 5.31 -3.43
C GLU A 32 -7.54 5.17 -4.29
N ASN A 33 -7.36 6.11 -5.22
CA ASN A 33 -6.23 6.08 -6.17
C ASN A 33 -5.07 6.99 -5.76
N LYS A 34 -5.28 7.84 -4.74
CA LYS A 34 -4.29 8.77 -4.24
C LYS A 34 -4.49 9.04 -2.74
N ILE A 35 -3.41 9.32 -2.03
CA ILE A 35 -3.47 9.82 -0.65
C ILE A 35 -2.89 11.23 -0.60
N ARG A 36 -3.53 12.13 0.15
CA ARG A 36 -3.03 13.48 0.39
C ARG A 36 -2.24 13.51 1.70
N THR A 37 -1.02 14.04 1.67
CA THR A 37 -0.22 14.24 2.89
C THR A 37 -0.57 15.54 3.59
N THR A 38 -0.02 15.75 4.78
CA THR A 38 -0.12 17.00 5.53
C THR A 38 0.50 18.19 4.79
N ASN A 39 1.40 17.95 3.85
CA ASN A 39 2.06 18.98 3.04
C ASN A 39 1.35 19.23 1.71
N GLU A 40 0.11 18.75 1.57
CA GLU A 40 -0.73 18.87 0.36
C GLU A 40 -0.18 18.15 -0.88
N GLU A 41 0.85 17.31 -0.73
CA GLU A 41 1.31 16.42 -1.80
C GLU A 41 0.39 15.21 -1.95
N PHE A 42 0.27 14.71 -3.18
CA PHE A 42 -0.49 13.50 -3.48
C PHE A 42 0.45 12.38 -3.89
N TYR A 43 0.23 11.19 -3.32
CA TYR A 43 0.91 9.98 -3.74
C TYR A 43 -0.09 9.02 -4.38
N LYS A 44 0.26 8.53 -5.56
CA LYS A 44 -0.53 7.59 -6.36
C LYS A 44 0.21 6.28 -6.50
N ALA A 45 -0.55 5.22 -6.75
CA ALA A 45 0.04 3.94 -7.06
C ALA A 45 0.88 3.99 -8.35
N GLY A 46 2.03 3.33 -8.32
CA GLY A 46 3.08 3.42 -9.35
C GLY A 46 4.17 4.46 -9.05
N GLU A 47 3.90 5.46 -8.21
CA GLU A 47 4.89 6.48 -7.86
C GLU A 47 5.90 5.94 -6.83
N PHE A 48 7.08 6.55 -6.81
CA PHE A 48 8.09 6.28 -5.80
C PHE A 48 8.05 7.35 -4.72
N LEU A 49 8.25 6.95 -3.48
CA LEU A 49 8.41 7.86 -2.35
C LEU A 49 9.69 7.53 -1.59
N ILE A 50 10.25 8.56 -0.98
CA ILE A 50 11.39 8.46 -0.08
C ILE A 50 10.90 8.84 1.32
N PHE A 51 11.11 7.97 2.30
CA PHE A 51 10.79 8.26 3.69
C PHE A 51 11.99 7.99 4.58
N ARG A 52 12.00 8.65 5.75
CA ARG A 52 13.03 8.47 6.76
C ARG A 52 12.42 7.72 7.94
N GLU A 53 13.11 6.69 8.39
CA GLU A 53 12.79 5.98 9.62
C GLU A 53 14.08 5.91 10.45
N GLN A 54 14.04 6.51 11.64
CA GLN A 54 15.22 6.73 12.49
C GLN A 54 16.34 7.45 11.70
N SER A 55 17.53 6.86 11.63
CA SER A 55 18.69 7.37 10.88
C SER A 55 18.77 6.83 9.44
N SER A 56 17.80 6.03 8.99
CA SER A 56 17.81 5.40 7.68
C SER A 56 16.85 6.08 6.70
N THR A 57 17.28 6.19 5.45
CA THR A 57 16.43 6.64 4.33
C THR A 57 16.04 5.42 3.50
N PHE A 58 14.76 5.31 3.21
CA PHE A 58 14.17 4.22 2.44
C PHE A 58 13.47 4.78 1.22
N MET A 59 13.54 4.02 0.12
CA MET A 59 12.80 4.28 -1.10
C MET A 59 11.83 3.13 -1.30
N CYS A 60 10.59 3.43 -1.67
CA CYS A 60 9.62 2.40 -1.99
C CYS A 60 8.70 2.85 -3.13
N ARG A 61 8.09 1.87 -3.79
CA ARG A 61 7.06 2.10 -4.80
C ARG A 61 5.69 1.94 -4.17
N VAL A 62 4.81 2.91 -4.39
CA VAL A 62 3.42 2.82 -3.96
C VAL A 62 2.70 1.77 -4.79
N ARG A 63 2.09 0.77 -4.15
CA ARG A 63 1.23 -0.21 -4.81
C ARG A 63 -0.23 0.21 -4.79
N SER A 64 -0.69 0.66 -3.63
CA SER A 64 -2.09 0.96 -3.40
C SER A 64 -2.32 1.83 -2.18
N VAL A 65 -3.42 2.57 -2.21
CA VAL A 65 -4.03 3.17 -1.02
C VAL A 65 -5.09 2.20 -0.52
N VAL A 66 -5.08 1.92 0.77
CA VAL A 66 -6.04 1.03 1.43
C VAL A 66 -6.69 1.75 2.60
N ASN A 67 -7.96 1.46 2.84
CA ASN A 67 -8.68 1.92 4.02
C ASN A 67 -8.66 0.81 5.08
N ASN A 68 -8.12 1.10 6.25
CA ASN A 68 -8.07 0.13 7.34
C ASN A 68 -9.25 0.32 8.30
N GLU A 69 -10.28 -0.51 8.15
CA GLU A 69 -11.49 -0.44 8.97
C GLU A 69 -11.26 -0.86 10.42
N MET A 70 -10.20 -1.64 10.68
CA MET A 70 -9.81 -2.03 12.03
C MET A 70 -9.09 -0.93 12.80
N ASP A 71 -8.70 0.15 12.10
CA ASP A 71 -7.95 1.26 12.65
C ASP A 71 -8.65 2.58 12.30
N ASN A 72 -9.89 2.74 12.80
CA ASN A 72 -10.73 3.93 12.63
C ASN A 72 -10.85 4.45 11.19
N ASN A 73 -10.92 3.56 10.19
CA ASN A 73 -10.96 3.91 8.77
C ASN A 73 -9.77 4.78 8.33
N THR A 74 -8.58 4.51 8.88
CA THR A 74 -7.35 5.21 8.48
C THR A 74 -6.90 4.78 7.09
N LEU A 75 -6.59 5.77 6.25
CA LEU A 75 -5.96 5.51 4.96
C LEU A 75 -4.47 5.16 5.17
N LYS A 76 -4.05 4.08 4.54
CA LYS A 76 -2.67 3.58 4.56
C LYS A 76 -2.16 3.35 3.14
N LEU A 77 -0.85 3.43 2.97
CA LEU A 77 -0.19 3.03 1.73
C LEU A 77 0.35 1.60 1.87
N LYS A 78 0.04 0.73 0.91
CA LYS A 78 0.83 -0.48 0.67
C LYS A 78 1.96 -0.12 -0.30
N VAL A 79 3.17 -0.55 0.05
CA VAL A 79 4.38 -0.20 -0.69
C VAL A 79 5.28 -1.42 -0.91
N ASP A 80 6.04 -1.41 -2.01
CA ASP A 80 7.15 -2.34 -2.25
C ASP A 80 8.48 -1.63 -1.90
N MET A 81 9.24 -2.15 -0.95
CA MET A 81 10.52 -1.57 -0.53
C MET A 81 11.63 -1.88 -1.55
N LEU A 82 12.40 -0.87 -1.92
CA LEU A 82 13.64 -1.07 -2.68
C LEU A 82 14.77 -1.46 -1.72
N LEU A 83 15.30 -2.66 -1.91
CA LEU A 83 16.47 -3.13 -1.18
C LEU A 83 17.73 -2.66 -1.89
N LYS A 84 18.66 -2.08 -1.11
CA LYS A 84 20.02 -1.82 -1.57
C LYS A 84 20.75 -3.14 -1.77
N HIS A 85 21.71 -3.15 -2.70
CA HIS A 85 22.53 -4.33 -2.98
C HIS A 85 23.17 -4.94 -1.72
N GLU A 86 23.70 -4.10 -0.84
CA GLU A 86 24.30 -4.49 0.45
C GLU A 86 23.35 -5.26 1.39
N LYS A 87 22.02 -5.13 1.20
CA LYS A 87 21.00 -5.84 1.99
C LYS A 87 20.51 -7.11 1.31
N LEU A 88 20.98 -7.43 0.11
CA LEU A 88 20.60 -8.66 -0.58
C LEU A 88 21.32 -9.85 0.07
N PRO A 89 20.61 -10.94 0.41
CA PRO A 89 21.25 -12.11 0.98
C PRO A 89 22.19 -12.76 -0.06
N ASN A 90 23.42 -13.05 0.35
CA ASN A 90 24.42 -13.80 -0.41
C ASN A 90 24.91 -13.18 -1.74
N CYS A 91 24.71 -11.88 -1.97
CA CYS A 91 25.33 -11.19 -3.11
C CYS A 91 26.76 -10.75 -2.75
N ARG A 92 27.78 -11.54 -3.13
CA ARG A 92 29.16 -11.03 -3.14
C ARG A 92 29.29 -10.03 -4.29
N PRO A 93 29.78 -8.80 -4.06
CA PRO A 93 30.13 -7.93 -5.18
C PRO A 93 31.21 -8.64 -6.00
N SER A 94 30.94 -8.80 -7.30
CA SER A 94 31.91 -9.27 -8.30
C SER A 94 33.03 -8.25 -8.49
#